data_AF-A0A4Q5Y605-F1
#
_entry.id   AF-A0A4Q5Y605-F1
#
_cell.length_a   1.000
_cell.length_b   1.000
_cell.length_c   1.000
_cell.angle_alpha   90.00
_cell.angle_beta   90.00
_cell.angle_gamma   90.00
#
_symmetry.space_group_name_H-M   'P 1'
#
loop_
_entity.id
_entity.type
_entity.pdbx_description
1 polymer ?
#
loop_
_entity_poly.entity_id
_entity_poly.type
_entity_poly.pdbx_seq_one_letter_code
_entity_poly.pdbx_strand_id
1 'polypeptide(L)'
;DKAMGIAPTRLAICAFLYGCTGLAVATWMMNNIMISDWPQDIGGKPSFSYIQNMPAFVPVMFEMTVFFAAHLMVITFYMRSRLWPFKDAENPDVRTTDDHFLMEVALADNEADQMSFFQGTGAVEVKVIEKH
;
A
#
# COMPACT_ATOMS: atom_id res chain seq x y z
N ASP A 1 13.13 7.73 8.38
CA ASP A 1 14.06 6.95 7.53
C ASP A 1 15.52 7.32 7.65
N LYS A 2 16.00 8.46 7.15
CA LYS A 2 17.47 8.71 7.07
C LYS A 2 18.18 8.68 8.43
N ALA A 3 17.56 9.19 9.49
CA ALA A 3 18.12 9.13 10.85
C ALA A 3 17.97 7.75 11.52
N MET A 4 16.96 6.96 11.12
CA MET A 4 16.68 5.63 11.68
C MET A 4 17.27 4.47 10.86
N GLY A 5 17.84 4.73 9.69
CA GLY A 5 18.42 3.72 8.82
C GLY A 5 17.43 2.75 8.17
N ILE A 6 16.13 3.06 8.14
CA ILE A 6 15.10 2.16 7.59
C ILE A 6 15.18 2.15 6.05
N ALA A 7 15.05 0.95 5.47
CA ALA A 7 15.01 0.78 4.02
C ALA A 7 13.74 1.38 3.40
N PRO A 8 13.83 1.94 2.17
CA PRO A 8 12.68 2.53 1.50
C PRO A 8 11.58 1.50 1.18
N THR A 9 10.34 1.94 1.20
CA THR A 9 9.19 1.07 0.88
C THR A 9 9.14 0.74 -0.61
N ARG A 10 8.57 -0.42 -0.96
CA ARG A 10 8.42 -0.91 -2.34
C ARG A 10 6.99 -0.83 -2.87
N LEU A 11 6.09 -0.12 -2.18
CA LEU A 11 4.67 -0.06 -2.54
C LEU A 11 4.44 0.60 -3.90
N ALA A 12 5.26 1.58 -4.28
CA ALA A 12 5.19 2.22 -5.60
C ALA A 12 5.43 1.21 -6.74
N ILE A 13 6.38 0.28 -6.55
CA ILE A 13 6.67 -0.77 -7.54
C ILE A 13 5.48 -1.73 -7.67
N CYS A 14 4.85 -2.10 -6.55
CA CYS A 14 3.65 -2.93 -6.56
C CYS A 14 2.50 -2.24 -7.33
N ALA A 15 2.25 -0.95 -7.06
CA ALA A 15 1.20 -0.20 -7.73
C ALA A 15 1.39 -0.13 -9.26
N PHE A 16 2.64 0.02 -9.73
CA PHE A 16 2.95 0.00 -11.16
C PHE A 16 2.59 -1.35 -11.81
N LEU A 17 2.98 -2.46 -11.17
CA LEU A 17 2.64 -3.80 -11.65
C LEU A 17 1.13 -4.03 -11.67
N TYR A 18 0.41 -3.57 -10.65
CA TYR A 18 -1.05 -3.64 -10.60
C TYR A 18 -1.72 -2.82 -11.71
N GLY A 19 -1.19 -1.64 -12.02
CA GLY A 19 -1.64 -0.84 -13.18
C GLY A 19 -1.47 -1.60 -14.50
N CYS A 20 -0.32 -2.24 -14.73
CA CYS A 20 -0.10 -3.08 -15.92
C CYS A 20 -1.10 -4.23 -16.00
N THR A 21 -1.41 -4.88 -14.87
CA THR A 21 -2.45 -5.93 -14.85
C THR A 21 -3.84 -5.39 -15.18
N GLY A 22 -4.20 -4.20 -14.68
CA GLY A 22 -5.47 -3.55 -15.01
C GLY A 22 -5.60 -3.23 -16.49
N LEU A 23 -4.51 -2.78 -17.14
CA LEU A 23 -4.50 -2.53 -18.58
C LEU A 23 -4.68 -3.82 -19.39
N ALA A 24 -3.97 -4.88 -19.01
CA ALA A 24 -4.07 -6.19 -19.66
C ALA A 24 -5.47 -6.78 -19.53
N VAL A 25 -6.10 -6.67 -18.35
CA VAL A 25 -7.47 -7.12 -18.11
C VAL A 25 -8.47 -6.31 -18.95
N ALA A 26 -8.36 -4.98 -18.97
CA ALA A 26 -9.28 -4.13 -19.72
C ALA A 26 -9.21 -4.39 -21.24
N THR A 27 -8.00 -4.45 -21.79
CA THR A 27 -7.77 -4.72 -23.22
C THR A 27 -8.26 -6.12 -23.60
N TRP A 28 -7.93 -7.14 -22.81
CA TRP A 28 -8.40 -8.50 -23.04
C TRP A 28 -9.93 -8.58 -22.96
N MET A 29 -10.55 -8.02 -21.90
CA MET A 29 -12.00 -8.03 -21.72
C MET A 29 -12.74 -7.41 -22.90
N MET A 30 -12.36 -6.19 -23.32
CA MET A 30 -13.04 -5.49 -24.42
C MET A 30 -12.82 -6.18 -25.77
N ASN A 31 -11.62 -6.70 -26.03
CA ASN A 31 -11.34 -7.42 -27.26
C ASN A 31 -12.17 -8.72 -27.36
N ASN A 32 -12.31 -9.45 -26.25
CA ASN A 32 -13.13 -10.66 -26.25
C ASN A 32 -14.60 -10.34 -26.49
N ILE A 33 -15.18 -9.41 -25.73
CA ILE A 33 -16.63 -9.13 -25.80
C ILE A 33 -17.03 -8.50 -27.14
N MET A 34 -16.30 -7.46 -27.57
CA MET A 34 -16.76 -6.60 -28.67
C MET A 34 -16.35 -7.09 -30.07
N ILE A 35 -15.38 -8.01 -30.17
CA ILE A 35 -14.78 -8.40 -31.44
C ILE A 35 -14.79 -9.93 -31.60
N SER A 36 -14.24 -10.67 -30.63
CA SER A 36 -14.10 -12.12 -30.78
C SER A 36 -15.39 -12.90 -30.55
N ASP A 37 -16.15 -12.55 -29.50
CA ASP A 37 -17.31 -13.31 -29.06
C ASP A 37 -18.57 -12.89 -29.84
N TRP A 38 -18.93 -11.60 -29.78
CA TRP A 38 -20.11 -11.10 -30.49
C TRP A 38 -19.87 -9.72 -31.13
N PRO A 39 -19.29 -9.69 -32.35
CA PRO A 39 -19.11 -8.45 -33.10
C PRO A 39 -20.45 -7.96 -33.66
N GLN A 40 -21.13 -7.11 -32.90
CA GLN A 40 -22.35 -6.43 -33.33
C GLN A 40 -22.03 -5.12 -34.06
N ASP A 41 -22.89 -4.73 -35.00
CA ASP A 41 -22.93 -3.37 -35.52
C ASP A 41 -23.81 -2.50 -34.61
N ILE A 42 -23.17 -1.68 -33.78
CA ILE A 42 -23.84 -0.75 -32.87
C ILE A 42 -23.52 0.67 -33.32
N GLY A 43 -24.49 1.30 -34.00
CA GLY A 43 -24.39 2.70 -34.44
C GLY A 43 -23.38 2.92 -35.58
N GLY A 44 -23.11 1.91 -36.41
CA GLY A 44 -22.20 2.01 -37.55
C GLY A 44 -20.71 2.00 -37.16
N LYS A 45 -20.39 1.63 -35.91
CA LYS A 45 -19.01 1.62 -35.42
C LYS A 45 -18.28 0.37 -35.92
N PRO A 46 -17.05 0.51 -36.45
CA PRO A 46 -16.31 -0.62 -37.00
C PRO A 46 -15.88 -1.61 -35.90
N SER A 47 -16.53 -2.77 -35.81
CA SER A 47 -16.25 -3.84 -34.83
C SER A 47 -15.40 -5.00 -35.38
N PHE A 48 -14.83 -4.86 -36.59
CA PHE A 48 -14.03 -5.92 -37.23
C PHE A 48 -12.62 -6.07 -36.64
N SER A 49 -12.05 -5.01 -36.07
CA SER A 49 -10.72 -5.05 -35.45
C SER A 49 -10.60 -4.07 -34.28
N TYR A 50 -9.76 -4.42 -33.31
CA TYR A 50 -9.60 -3.63 -32.08
C TYR A 50 -9.10 -2.21 -32.37
N ILE A 51 -8.23 -2.06 -33.36
CA ILE A 51 -7.63 -0.78 -33.73
C ILE A 51 -8.69 0.21 -34.24
N GLN A 52 -9.70 -0.26 -34.98
CA GLN A 52 -10.68 0.60 -35.61
C GLN A 52 -11.63 1.28 -34.60
N ASN A 53 -11.98 0.60 -33.51
CA ASN A 53 -12.86 1.14 -32.46
C ASN A 53 -12.10 1.49 -31.16
N MET A 54 -10.77 1.40 -31.16
CA MET A 54 -9.92 1.63 -29.98
C MET A 54 -10.23 2.92 -29.22
N PRO A 55 -10.49 4.09 -29.86
CA PRO A 55 -10.75 5.33 -29.13
C PRO A 55 -11.95 5.25 -28.17
N ALA A 56 -12.96 4.43 -28.48
CA ALA A 56 -14.13 4.24 -27.62
C ALA A 56 -13.79 3.44 -26.33
N PHE A 57 -12.71 2.67 -26.36
CA PHE A 57 -12.28 1.79 -25.27
C PHE A 57 -11.29 2.48 -24.31
N VAL A 58 -10.65 3.57 -24.72
CA VAL A 58 -9.65 4.31 -23.92
C VAL A 58 -10.16 4.71 -22.53
N PRO A 59 -11.38 5.24 -22.36
CA PRO A 59 -11.88 5.59 -21.02
C PRO A 59 -11.94 4.37 -20.09
N VAL A 60 -12.39 3.22 -20.59
CA VAL A 60 -12.47 2.00 -19.78
C VAL A 60 -11.09 1.45 -19.46
N MET A 61 -10.13 1.50 -20.41
CA MET A 61 -8.74 1.14 -20.14
C MET A 61 -8.16 2.01 -19.01
N PHE A 62 -8.39 3.32 -19.06
CA PHE A 62 -7.91 4.25 -18.05
C PHE A 62 -8.52 3.94 -16.67
N GLU A 63 -9.84 3.87 -16.55
CA GLU A 63 -10.50 3.62 -15.26
C GLU A 63 -10.06 2.29 -14.64
N MET A 64 -9.93 1.23 -15.46
CA MET A 64 -9.47 -0.07 -14.97
C MET A 64 -8.02 -0.03 -14.49
N THR A 65 -7.12 0.67 -15.18
CA THR A 65 -5.74 0.83 -14.71
C THR A 65 -5.66 1.52 -13.35
N VAL A 66 -6.41 2.61 -13.16
CA VAL A 66 -6.48 3.34 -11.90
C VAL A 66 -7.11 2.48 -10.80
N PHE A 67 -8.20 1.78 -11.11
CA PHE A 67 -8.91 0.92 -10.16
C PHE A 67 -8.00 -0.17 -9.59
N PHE A 68 -7.32 -0.93 -10.46
CA PHE A 68 -6.43 -2.02 -10.05
C PHE A 68 -5.20 -1.48 -9.30
N ALA A 69 -4.58 -0.40 -9.80
CA ALA A 69 -3.43 0.19 -9.14
C ALA A 69 -3.76 0.62 -7.70
N ALA A 70 -4.88 1.33 -7.50
CA ALA A 70 -5.27 1.89 -6.21
C ALA A 70 -5.78 0.84 -5.21
N HIS A 71 -6.65 -0.08 -5.62
CA HIS A 71 -7.21 -1.04 -4.66
C HIS A 71 -6.19 -2.09 -4.24
N LEU A 72 -5.42 -2.64 -5.19
CA LEU A 72 -4.44 -3.67 -4.87
C LEU A 72 -3.27 -3.13 -4.04
N MET A 73 -2.87 -1.86 -4.22
CA MET A 73 -1.84 -1.26 -3.35
C MET A 73 -2.35 -1.06 -1.91
N VAL A 74 -3.61 -0.67 -1.71
CA VAL A 74 -4.21 -0.50 -0.38
C VAL A 74 -4.33 -1.84 0.34
N ILE A 75 -4.81 -2.87 -0.36
CA ILE A 75 -4.88 -4.23 0.20
C ILE A 75 -3.47 -4.74 0.53
N THR A 76 -2.48 -4.50 -0.34
CA THR A 76 -1.07 -4.84 -0.08
C THR A 76 -0.53 -4.13 1.17
N PHE A 77 -0.88 -2.87 1.37
CA PHE A 77 -0.52 -2.12 2.57
C PHE A 77 -1.14 -2.75 3.83
N TYR A 78 -2.43 -3.07 3.83
CA TYR A 78 -3.06 -3.74 4.97
C TYR A 78 -2.45 -5.10 5.30
N MET A 79 -2.15 -5.92 4.29
CA MET A 79 -1.51 -7.22 4.51
C MET A 79 -0.08 -7.08 5.04
N ARG A 80 0.73 -6.15 4.50
CA ARG A 80 2.12 -5.95 4.95
C ARG A 80 2.22 -5.33 6.33
N SER A 81 1.32 -4.41 6.65
CA SER A 81 1.27 -3.72 7.96
C SER A 81 0.47 -4.50 9.00
N ARG A 82 -0.09 -5.66 8.63
CA ARG A 82 -0.94 -6.50 9.49
C ARG A 82 -2.07 -5.67 10.11
N LEU A 83 -2.87 -5.02 9.27
CA LEU A 83 -4.01 -4.21 9.69
C LEU A 83 -5.30 -4.89 9.22
N TRP A 84 -6.20 -5.19 10.15
CA TRP A 84 -7.53 -5.73 9.87
C TRP A 84 -8.52 -5.24 10.94
N PRO A 85 -9.85 -5.22 10.65
CA PRO A 85 -10.84 -4.59 11.54
C PRO A 85 -10.87 -5.12 12.97
N PHE A 86 -10.48 -6.37 13.19
CA PHE A 86 -10.50 -7.04 14.50
C PHE A 86 -9.11 -7.24 15.09
N LYS A 87 -8.12 -6.41 14.71
CA LYS A 87 -6.80 -6.44 15.33
C LYS A 87 -6.82 -5.60 16.60
N ASP A 88 -6.36 -6.19 17.70
CA ASP A 88 -6.16 -5.45 18.96
C ASP A 88 -5.08 -4.37 18.77
N ALA A 89 -5.29 -3.20 19.37
CA ALA A 89 -4.34 -2.11 19.31
C ALA A 89 -3.08 -2.43 20.14
N GLU A 90 -1.92 -2.42 19.50
CA GLU A 90 -0.62 -2.73 20.11
C GLU A 90 0.07 -1.47 20.66
N ASN A 91 -0.70 -0.55 21.26
CA ASN A 91 -0.16 0.71 21.76
C ASN A 91 0.54 0.49 23.12
N PRO A 92 1.87 0.71 23.25
CA PRO A 92 2.59 0.52 24.50
C PRO A 92 2.24 1.55 25.59
N ASP A 93 1.87 2.78 25.22
CA ASP A 93 1.29 3.79 26.11
C ASP A 93 0.21 4.56 25.34
N VAL A 94 -0.98 4.71 25.93
CA VAL A 94 -2.14 5.38 25.31
C VAL A 94 -1.84 6.84 24.97
N ARG A 95 -0.93 7.49 25.71
CA ARG A 95 -0.55 8.89 25.50
C ARG A 95 0.26 9.12 24.23
N THR A 96 0.76 8.04 23.61
CA THR A 96 1.60 8.13 22.40
C THR A 96 0.87 8.55 21.15
N THR A 97 -0.46 8.42 21.14
CA THR A 97 -1.28 8.86 20.01
C THR A 97 -1.62 10.35 20.04
N ASP A 98 -1.53 11.00 21.21
CA ASP A 98 -1.98 12.38 21.42
C ASP A 98 -0.81 13.37 21.60
N ASP A 99 0.09 13.12 22.56
CA ASP A 99 0.99 14.17 23.08
C ASP A 99 2.46 13.74 23.23
N HIS A 100 2.75 12.44 23.35
CA HIS A 100 4.12 11.98 23.68
C HIS A 100 4.73 11.08 22.60
N PHE A 101 6.00 11.27 22.29
CA PHE A 101 6.76 10.31 21.48
C PHE A 101 7.41 9.25 22.37
N LEU A 102 7.34 7.99 21.96
CA LEU A 102 7.97 6.87 22.67
C LEU A 102 9.10 6.29 21.83
N MET A 103 10.25 6.04 22.47
CA MET A 103 11.34 5.26 21.92
C MET A 103 11.51 4.01 22.79
N GLU A 104 11.28 2.84 22.20
CA GLU A 104 11.53 1.57 22.85
C GLU A 104 12.89 1.02 22.38
N VAL A 105 13.78 0.73 23.34
CA VAL A 105 15.10 0.15 23.06
C VAL A 105 15.25 -1.11 23.90
N ALA A 106 15.65 -2.21 23.27
CA ALA A 106 15.94 -3.44 23.98
C ALA A 106 17.18 -3.24 24.87
N LEU A 107 17.05 -3.57 26.15
CA LEU A 107 18.16 -3.50 27.09
C LEU A 107 19.19 -4.59 26.76
N ALA A 108 20.46 -4.20 26.73
CA ALA A 108 21.59 -5.11 26.78
C ALA A 108 22.15 -5.12 28.22
N ASP A 109 23.18 -5.93 28.51
CA ASP A 109 23.76 -6.19 29.85
C ASP A 109 24.23 -4.94 30.67
N ASN A 110 24.01 -3.72 30.17
CA ASN A 110 24.44 -2.46 30.78
C ASN A 110 23.28 -1.45 30.91
N GLU A 111 22.32 -1.77 31.78
CA GLU A 111 21.13 -0.95 32.01
C GLU A 111 21.45 0.44 32.57
N ALA A 112 22.42 0.55 33.47
CA ALA A 112 22.75 1.80 34.16
C ALA A 112 23.26 2.88 33.20
N ASP A 113 24.16 2.50 32.28
CA ASP A 113 24.70 3.43 31.29
C ASP A 113 23.62 3.87 30.29
N GLN A 114 22.75 2.95 29.85
CA GLN A 114 21.65 3.26 28.95
C GLN A 114 20.63 4.21 29.59
N MET A 115 20.29 3.99 30.86
CA MET A 115 19.41 4.89 31.61
C MET A 115 20.00 6.30 31.72
N SER A 116 21.30 6.40 32.04
CA SER A 116 21.98 7.69 32.14
C SER A 116 22.02 8.42 30.79
N PHE A 117 22.20 7.69 29.69
CA PHE A 117 22.19 8.24 28.35
C PHE A 117 20.84 8.85 27.97
N PHE A 118 19.73 8.15 28.22
CA PHE A 118 18.39 8.66 27.90
C PHE A 118 18.00 9.85 28.78
N GLN A 119 18.34 9.83 30.07
CA GLN A 119 18.12 10.97 30.97
C GLN A 119 18.92 12.20 30.54
N GLY A 120 20.18 12.02 30.12
CA GLY A 120 21.03 13.13 29.64
C GLY A 120 20.60 13.73 28.31
N THR A 121 19.82 13.00 27.50
CA THR A 121 19.42 13.40 26.14
C THR A 121 18.03 14.07 26.10
N GLY A 122 17.40 14.28 27.26
CA GLY A 122 16.12 15.00 27.37
C GLY A 122 14.88 14.12 27.38
N ALA A 123 14.98 12.84 27.77
CA ALA A 123 13.82 12.00 28.00
C ALA A 123 13.00 12.51 29.20
N VAL A 124 11.72 12.80 28.97
CA VAL A 124 10.79 13.29 30.01
C VAL A 124 10.44 12.18 31.02
N GLU A 125 10.28 10.95 30.54
CA GLU A 125 9.96 9.78 31.34
C GLU A 125 10.77 8.58 30.79
N VAL A 126 11.40 7.80 31.67
CA VAL A 126 12.14 6.58 31.31
C VAL A 126 11.64 5.42 32.17
N LYS A 127 11.18 4.34 31.53
CA LYS A 127 10.66 3.13 32.19
C LYS A 127 11.41 1.90 31.71
N VAL A 128 11.77 1.03 32.65
CA VAL A 128 12.23 -0.34 32.37
C VAL A 128 11.01 -1.25 32.49
N ILE A 129 10.67 -1.94 31.40
CA ILE A 129 9.51 -2.84 31.33
C ILE A 129 10.03 -4.22 30.92
N GLU A 130 9.85 -5.22 31.78
CA GLU A 130 10.08 -6.62 31.40
C GLU A 130 8.93 -7.08 30.48
N LYS A 131 9.26 -7.47 29.25
CA LYS A 131 8.30 -8.13 28.34
C LYS A 131 8.24 -9.61 28.67
N HIS A 132 7.07 -10.10 29.09
CA HIS A 132 6.75 -11.53 29.22
C HIS A 132 6.55 -12.19 27.85
#